data_AF-A0A645B549-F1
#
_entry.id   AF-A0A645B549-F1
#
_cell.length_a   1.000
_cell.length_b   1.000
_cell.length_c   1.000
_cell.angle_alpha   90.00
_cell.angle_beta   90.00
_cell.angle_gamma   90.00
#
_symmetry.space_group_name_H-M   'P 1'
#
loop_
_entity.id
_entity.type
_entity.pdbx_description
1 polymer ?
#
loop_
_entity_poly.entity_id
_entity_poly.type
_entity_poly.pdbx_seq_one_letter_code
_entity_poly.pdbx_strand_id
1 'polypeptide(L)'
;MAVDLQTLLARVNAIETRLEKTRQVASAARPRTPVATKPKVPEPPFRVLGVELRGGERFLSITSTAAASLAGARLLRQGDAEGGWQLQSIEAQAGVFQVNGQTQRVAVP
;
A
#
# COMPACT_ATOMS: atom_id res chain seq x y z
N MET A 1 31.24 -13.31 19.21
CA MET A 1 30.36 -12.11 19.19
C MET A 1 30.44 -11.31 17.88
N ALA A 2 31.59 -11.22 17.18
CA ALA A 2 31.69 -10.43 15.92
C ALA A 2 31.05 -11.06 14.67
N VAL A 3 30.91 -12.39 14.62
CA VAL A 3 30.36 -13.13 13.47
C VAL A 3 28.86 -12.88 13.25
N ASP A 4 28.12 -12.67 14.34
CA ASP A 4 26.68 -12.44 14.28
C ASP A 4 26.34 -11.06 13.68
N LEU A 5 27.06 -10.02 14.09
CA LEU A 5 26.94 -8.68 13.51
C LEU A 5 27.30 -8.65 12.02
N GLN A 6 28.38 -9.33 11.63
CA GLN A 6 28.77 -9.47 10.22
C GLN A 6 27.69 -10.17 9.39
N THR A 7 27.07 -11.21 9.95
CA THR A 7 25.98 -11.96 9.32
C THR A 7 24.75 -11.08 9.14
N LEU A 8 24.42 -10.26 10.15
CA LEU A 8 23.30 -9.34 10.09
C LEU A 8 23.51 -8.25 9.02
N LEU A 9 24.70 -7.65 8.97
CA LEU A 9 25.08 -6.65 7.97
C LEU A 9 24.99 -7.22 6.54
N ALA A 10 25.46 -8.45 6.32
CA ALA A 10 25.36 -9.12 5.02
C ALA A 10 23.89 -9.34 4.60
N ARG A 11 23.02 -9.70 5.55
CA ARG A 11 21.59 -9.89 5.27
C ARG A 11 20.87 -8.58 4.96
N VAL A 12 21.19 -7.49 5.65
CA VAL A 12 20.61 -6.16 5.38
C VAL A 12 21.01 -5.68 3.98
N ASN A 13 22.31 -5.74 3.65
CA ASN A 13 22.80 -5.35 2.31
C ASN A 13 22.14 -6.18 1.20
N ALA A 14 21.93 -7.48 1.42
CA ALA A 14 21.24 -8.34 0.44
C ALA A 14 19.77 -7.93 0.25
N ILE A 15 19.09 -7.49 1.30
CA ILE A 15 17.71 -6.99 1.23
C ILE A 15 17.66 -5.65 0.49
N GLU A 16 18.53 -4.70 0.84
CA GLU A 16 18.62 -3.39 0.18
C GLU A 16 18.91 -3.54 -1.32
N THR A 17 19.86 -4.41 -1.68
CA THR A 17 20.20 -4.68 -3.08
C THR A 17 19.02 -5.27 -3.86
N ARG A 18 18.24 -6.17 -3.24
CA ARG A 18 17.05 -6.75 -3.86
C ARG A 18 15.92 -5.72 -4.00
N LEU A 19 15.77 -4.82 -3.02
CA LEU A 19 14.82 -3.71 -3.05
C LEU A 19 15.15 -2.73 -4.18
N GLU A 20 16.40 -2.31 -4.30
CA GLU A 20 16.85 -1.41 -5.37
C GLU A 20 16.70 -2.05 -6.75
N LYS A 21 17.03 -3.34 -6.89
CA LYS A 21 16.77 -4.08 -8.14
C LYS A 21 15.28 -4.13 -8.48
N THR A 22 14.42 -4.35 -7.48
CA THR A 22 12.96 -4.36 -7.68
C THR A 22 12.42 -2.97 -8.06
N ARG A 23 12.95 -1.90 -7.43
CA ARG A 23 12.66 -0.50 -7.76
C ARG A 23 13.06 -0.15 -9.19
N GLN A 24 14.23 -0.59 -9.65
CA GLN A 24 14.71 -0.37 -11.01
C GLN A 24 13.89 -1.14 -12.05
N VAL A 25 13.46 -2.37 -11.73
CA VAL A 25 12.54 -3.12 -12.61
C VAL A 25 11.15 -2.48 -12.67
N ALA A 26 10.69 -1.85 -11.58
CA ALA A 26 9.47 -1.06 -11.58
C ALA A 26 9.61 0.28 -12.34
N SER A 27 10.83 0.84 -12.48
CA SER A 27 11.09 2.07 -13.23
C SER A 27 11.46 1.85 -14.71
N ALA A 28 11.71 0.61 -15.12
CA ALA A 28 11.89 0.25 -16.52
C ALA A 28 10.57 0.42 -17.29
N ALA A 29 10.35 1.64 -17.79
CA ALA A 29 9.25 1.99 -18.66
C ALA A 29 9.26 1.10 -19.91
N ARG A 30 8.32 0.14 -19.96
CA ARG A 30 8.04 -0.64 -21.15
C ARG A 30 7.57 0.29 -22.28
N PRO A 31 7.96 0.06 -23.55
CA PRO A 31 7.46 0.85 -24.68
C PRO A 31 5.93 0.87 -24.68
N ARG A 32 5.36 2.07 -24.72
CA ARG A 32 3.91 2.31 -24.74
C ARG A 32 3.32 1.73 -26.03
N THR A 33 2.73 0.55 -25.96
CA THR A 33 1.65 0.19 -26.88
C THR A 33 0.42 1.03 -26.52
N PRO A 34 -0.37 1.52 -27.49
CA PRO A 34 -1.54 2.33 -27.21
C PRO A 34 -2.60 1.40 -26.60
N VAL A 35 -2.64 1.36 -25.27
CA VAL A 35 -3.68 0.66 -24.53
C VAL A 35 -4.88 1.60 -24.45
N ALA A 36 -6.02 1.08 -24.91
CA ALA A 36 -7.34 1.69 -24.82
C ALA A 36 -7.50 2.55 -23.54
N THR A 37 -8.11 3.71 -23.70
CA THR A 37 -8.44 4.68 -22.64
C THR A 37 -8.81 3.94 -21.36
N LYS A 38 -7.86 3.84 -20.42
CA LYS A 38 -8.11 3.17 -19.14
C LYS A 38 -9.34 3.84 -18.52
N PRO A 39 -10.34 3.08 -18.05
CA PRO A 39 -11.41 3.65 -17.25
C PRO A 39 -10.79 4.54 -16.18
N LYS A 40 -11.31 5.76 -16.03
CA LYS A 40 -10.76 6.73 -15.07
C LYS A 40 -10.81 6.08 -13.69
N VAL A 41 -9.65 5.67 -13.19
CA VAL A 41 -9.50 5.09 -11.86
C VAL A 41 -10.00 6.16 -10.88
N PRO A 42 -11.05 5.87 -10.09
CA PRO A 42 -11.52 6.81 -9.09
C PRO A 42 -10.35 7.10 -8.14
N GLU A 43 -10.18 8.36 -7.74
CA GLU A 43 -9.21 8.70 -6.69
C GLU A 43 -9.87 8.50 -5.32
N PRO A 44 -9.18 7.88 -4.35
CA PRO A 44 -9.75 7.67 -3.02
C PRO A 44 -9.87 9.01 -2.28
N PRO A 45 -10.96 9.25 -1.53
CA PRO A 45 -11.14 10.45 -0.71
C PRO A 45 -10.31 10.42 0.60
N PHE A 46 -9.39 9.47 0.70
CA PHE A 46 -8.51 9.25 1.86
C PHE A 46 -7.09 8.92 1.40
N ARG A 47 -6.14 9.11 2.32
CA ARG A 47 -4.76 8.64 2.22
C ARG A 47 -4.57 7.49 3.19
N VAL A 48 -3.83 6.47 2.76
CA VAL A 48 -3.41 5.37 3.62
C VAL A 48 -2.20 5.81 4.43
N LEU A 49 -2.25 5.60 5.74
CA LEU A 49 -1.17 5.89 6.67
C LEU A 49 -0.32 4.66 6.97
N GLY A 50 -0.93 3.47 7.01
CA GLY A 50 -0.25 2.24 7.40
C GLY A 50 -1.19 1.06 7.59
N VAL A 51 -0.61 -0.08 7.95
CA VAL A 51 -1.33 -1.27 8.43
C VAL A 51 -1.06 -1.42 9.92
N GLU A 52 -2.13 -1.62 10.70
CA GLU A 52 -2.07 -1.87 12.14
C GLU A 52 -2.53 -3.29 12.45
N LEU A 53 -1.90 -3.94 13.44
CA LEU A 53 -2.30 -5.25 13.94
C LEU A 53 -2.87 -5.09 15.36
N ARG A 54 -4.14 -5.44 15.57
CA ARG A 54 -4.81 -5.34 16.87
C ARG A 54 -5.45 -6.68 17.20
N GLY A 55 -4.98 -7.33 18.27
CA GLY A 55 -5.51 -8.62 18.70
C GLY A 55 -5.43 -9.73 17.64
N GLY A 56 -4.46 -9.67 16.71
CA GLY A 56 -4.34 -10.60 15.59
C GLY A 56 -5.14 -10.24 14.33
N GLU A 57 -6.01 -9.22 14.40
CA GLU A 57 -6.74 -8.68 13.25
C GLU A 57 -5.98 -7.51 12.62
N ARG A 58 -5.96 -7.46 11.29
CA ARG A 58 -5.31 -6.38 10.53
C ARG A 58 -6.32 -5.27 10.25
N PHE A 59 -5.87 -4.04 10.42
CA PHE A 59 -6.62 -2.83 10.12
C PHE A 59 -5.80 -1.94 9.20
N LEU A 60 -6.48 -1.25 8.29
CA LEU A 60 -5.87 -0.23 7.46
C LEU A 60 -6.13 1.14 8.09
N SER A 61 -5.06 1.86 8.40
CA SER A 61 -5.14 3.20 8.96
C SER A 61 -5.23 4.22 7.82
N ILE A 62 -6.26 5.04 7.83
CA ILE A 62 -6.52 6.04 6.80
C ILE A 62 -6.83 7.41 7.40
N THR A 63 -6.61 8.47 6.63
CA THR A 63 -7.08 9.83 6.95
C THR A 63 -7.66 10.50 5.71
N SER A 64 -8.56 11.47 5.88
CA SER A 64 -9.10 12.21 4.74
C SER A 64 -7.98 12.90 3.94
N THR A 65 -8.12 12.94 2.61
CA THR A 65 -7.21 13.71 1.75
C THR A 65 -7.21 15.20 2.08
N ALA A 66 -8.34 15.73 2.55
CA ALA A 66 -8.49 17.13 2.96
C ALA A 66 -8.02 17.40 4.41
N ALA A 67 -7.67 16.36 5.18
CA ALA A 67 -7.25 16.55 6.57
C ALA A 67 -5.89 17.25 6.65
N ALA A 68 -5.86 18.36 7.40
CA ALA A 68 -4.64 19.10 7.73
C ALA A 68 -3.85 18.47 8.90
N SER A 69 -4.43 17.51 9.61
CA SER A 69 -3.80 16.81 10.74
C SER A 69 -4.20 15.33 10.79
N LEU A 70 -3.47 14.54 11.59
CA LEU A 70 -3.76 13.12 11.82
C LEU A 70 -4.89 12.88 12.83
N ALA A 71 -5.48 13.93 13.41
CA ALA A 71 -6.54 13.79 14.41
C ALA A 71 -7.80 13.10 13.87
N GLY A 72 -8.00 13.13 12.54
CA GLY A 72 -9.08 12.43 11.85
C GLY A 72 -8.69 11.04 11.31
N ALA A 73 -7.55 10.49 11.73
CA ALA A 73 -7.16 9.14 11.33
C ALA A 73 -8.13 8.11 11.91
N ARG A 74 -8.45 7.10 11.11
CA ARG A 74 -9.39 6.04 11.48
C ARG A 74 -8.96 4.71 10.90
N LEU A 75 -9.50 3.64 11.48
CA LEU A 75 -9.19 2.28 11.10
C LEU A 75 -10.31 1.66 10.29
N LEU A 76 -9.93 0.98 9.21
CA LEU A 76 -10.81 0.14 8.42
C LEU A 76 -10.42 -1.32 8.58
N ARG A 77 -11.41 -2.18 8.82
CA ARG A 77 -11.31 -3.64 8.65
C ARG A 77 -11.92 -4.07 7.33
N GLN A 78 -11.66 -5.31 6.95
CA GLN A 78 -12.32 -5.92 5.80
C GLN A 78 -13.85 -5.79 5.92
N GLY A 79 -14.48 -5.29 4.87
CA GLY A 79 -15.92 -5.00 4.78
C GLY A 79 -16.28 -3.54 5.03
N ASP A 80 -15.45 -2.76 5.73
CA ASP A 80 -15.72 -1.34 5.99
C ASP A 80 -15.62 -0.50 4.72
N ALA A 81 -16.32 0.64 4.69
CA ALA A 81 -16.31 1.54 3.55
C ALA A 81 -15.91 2.97 3.90
N GLU A 82 -15.26 3.66 2.97
CA GLU A 82 -15.06 5.11 3.01
C GLU A 82 -15.38 5.78 1.69
N GLY A 83 -16.32 6.72 1.67
CA GLY A 83 -16.66 7.50 0.48
C GLY A 83 -16.91 6.65 -0.77
N GLY A 84 -17.57 5.49 -0.62
CA GLY A 84 -17.85 4.55 -1.71
C GLY A 84 -16.75 3.51 -1.99
N TRP A 85 -15.67 3.51 -1.22
CA TRP A 85 -14.58 2.53 -1.29
C TRP A 85 -14.72 1.50 -0.19
N GLN A 86 -15.09 0.27 -0.53
CA GLN A 86 -15.18 -0.81 0.44
C GLN A 86 -13.87 -1.59 0.51
N LEU A 87 -13.32 -1.79 1.71
CA LEU A 87 -12.09 -2.54 1.92
C LEU A 87 -12.36 -4.05 1.78
N GLN A 88 -11.82 -4.67 0.74
CA GLN A 88 -11.99 -6.09 0.46
C GLN A 88 -10.92 -6.95 1.12
N SER A 89 -9.68 -6.47 1.21
CA SER A 89 -8.60 -7.17 1.90
C SER A 89 -7.44 -6.23 2.22
N ILE A 90 -6.59 -6.64 3.17
CA ILE A 90 -5.36 -5.93 3.53
C ILE A 90 -4.19 -6.86 3.20
N GLU A 91 -3.43 -6.50 2.17
CA GLU A 91 -2.21 -7.18 1.75
C GLU A 91 -0.97 -6.57 2.43
N ALA A 92 0.20 -7.18 2.22
CA ALA A 92 1.45 -6.74 2.82
C ALA A 92 1.88 -5.31 2.42
N GLN A 93 1.50 -4.84 1.23
CA GLN A 93 1.91 -3.53 0.70
C GLN A 93 0.73 -2.70 0.14
N ALA A 94 -0.51 -3.16 0.31
CA ALA A 94 -1.67 -2.48 -0.24
C ALA A 94 -2.96 -2.82 0.51
N GLY A 95 -3.86 -1.85 0.62
CA GLY A 95 -5.28 -2.10 0.84
C GLY A 95 -5.97 -2.35 -0.50
N VAL A 96 -6.76 -3.41 -0.59
CA VAL A 96 -7.55 -3.73 -1.79
C VAL A 96 -8.99 -3.29 -1.56
N PHE A 97 -9.49 -2.43 -2.42
CA PHE A 97 -10.81 -1.83 -2.30
C PHE A 97 -11.71 -2.18 -3.49
N GLN A 98 -13.02 -2.19 -3.27
CA GLN A 98 -14.04 -2.20 -4.31
C GLN A 98 -14.67 -0.80 -4.40
N VAL A 99 -14.72 -0.23 -5.59
CA VAL A 99 -15.36 1.07 -5.87
C VAL A 99 -16.04 1.00 -7.23
N ASN A 100 -17.34 1.35 -7.31
CA ASN A 100 -18.12 1.31 -8.56
C ASN A 100 -18.02 -0.03 -9.31
N GLY A 101 -17.98 -1.16 -8.59
CA GLY A 101 -17.82 -2.48 -9.21
C GLY A 101 -16.42 -2.80 -9.73
N GLN A 102 -15.44 -1.91 -9.51
CA GLN A 102 -14.03 -2.14 -9.86
C GLN A 102 -13.17 -2.37 -8.62
N THR A 103 -12.21 -3.30 -8.72
CA THR A 103 -11.22 -3.51 -7.69
C THR A 103 -10.04 -2.55 -7.88
N GLN A 104 -9.68 -1.82 -6.83
CA GLN A 104 -8.57 -0.88 -6.79
C GLN A 104 -7.59 -1.23 -5.67
N ARG A 105 -6.30 -1.09 -5.96
CA ARG A 105 -5.23 -1.34 -5.00
C ARG A 105 -4.61 -0.01 -4.59
N VAL A 106 -4.70 0.32 -3.31
CA VAL A 106 -4.09 1.53 -2.75
C VAL A 106 -2.85 1.12 -1.96
N ALA A 107 -1.70 1.66 -2.35
CA ALA A 107 -0.43 1.32 -1.71
C ALA A 107 -0.39 1.78 -0.25
N VAL A 108 0.24 0.95 0.59
CA VAL A 108 0.63 1.32 1.94
C VAL A 108 2.04 1.94 1.85
N PRO A 109 2.26 3.15 2.38
CA PRO A 109 3.57 3.82 2.34
C PRO A 109 4.63 3.13 3.18
#